data_AF-A0A7R9M1K9-F1
#
_entry.id   AF-A0A7R9M1K9-F1
#
_cell.length_a   1.000
_cell.length_b   1.000
_cell.length_c   1.000
_cell.angle_alpha   90.00
_cell.angle_beta   90.00
_cell.angle_gamma   90.00
#
_symmetry.space_group_name_H-M   'P 1'
#
loop_
_entity.id
_entity.type
_entity.pdbx_description
1 polymer ?
#
loop_
_entity_poly.entity_id
_entity_poly.type
_entity_poly.pdbx_seq_one_letter_code
_entity_poly.pdbx_strand_id
1 'polypeptide(L)'
;MELCSHSLQNVLQHKPQVFGRQPEEPMNSIEFYISCHIFKEILECVQYLHELNPPVIHRDLKPDNILVALNVTNRRYFKLGDFGLATVHDRNIHSMTNNKHTGDVGDIIYQAPEVAYNAKYDHRVDIYSLSKIGEEIFGLNFNDKLTNNTNNEVLGKRVLKLQDLLQSMSYYNWDHPHKPGPHWTDRPECSQVLSEYNLCDNKVSYALDGGRELGAHGPTGPSNLSYFDDRIKYGTYDEYNR
;
A
#
# COMPACT_ATOMS: atom_id res chain seq x y z
N MET A 1 -17.31 17.50 2.16
CA MET A 1 -16.61 16.25 1.81
C MET A 1 -17.19 15.76 0.50
N GLU A 2 -16.38 15.57 -0.54
CA GLU A 2 -16.81 14.80 -1.71
C GLU A 2 -17.16 13.38 -1.25
N LEU A 3 -18.33 12.87 -1.66
CA LEU A 3 -18.77 11.52 -1.33
C LEU A 3 -17.88 10.51 -2.07
N CYS A 4 -16.89 9.94 -1.39
CA CYS A 4 -16.19 8.76 -1.87
C CYS A 4 -17.08 7.56 -1.53
N SER A 5 -17.60 6.87 -2.55
CA SER A 5 -18.57 5.77 -2.34
C SER A 5 -17.92 4.44 -1.95
N HIS A 6 -16.59 4.33 -2.03
CA HIS A 6 -15.85 3.08 -1.81
C HIS A 6 -14.50 3.35 -1.12
N SER A 7 -14.06 2.42 -0.28
CA SER A 7 -12.72 2.35 0.28
C SER A 7 -11.84 1.34 -0.47
N LEU A 8 -10.54 1.34 -0.18
CA LEU A 8 -9.60 0.34 -0.68
C LEU A 8 -10.01 -1.06 -0.20
N GLN A 9 -10.60 -1.18 0.99
CA GLN A 9 -11.13 -2.45 1.49
C GLN A 9 -12.15 -3.07 0.50
N ASN A 10 -13.04 -2.26 -0.07
CA ASN A 10 -13.98 -2.74 -1.09
C ASN A 10 -13.26 -3.25 -2.34
N VAL A 11 -12.18 -2.59 -2.77
CA VAL A 11 -11.38 -3.01 -3.93
C VAL A 11 -10.69 -4.35 -3.65
N LEU A 12 -10.09 -4.52 -2.47
CA LEU A 12 -9.33 -5.72 -2.11
C LEU A 12 -10.23 -6.95 -1.96
N GLN A 13 -11.42 -6.80 -1.37
CA GLN A 13 -12.40 -7.90 -1.24
C GLN A 13 -12.87 -8.48 -2.59
N HIS A 14 -12.90 -7.66 -3.64
CA HIS A 14 -13.37 -8.06 -4.97
C HIS A 14 -12.22 -8.28 -5.96
N LYS A 15 -10.97 -8.18 -5.50
CA LYS A 15 -9.78 -8.20 -6.35
C LYS A 15 -9.64 -9.49 -7.19
N PRO A 16 -9.80 -10.71 -6.62
CA PRO A 16 -9.74 -11.94 -7.41
C PRO A 16 -10.77 -11.97 -8.56
N GLN A 17 -11.98 -11.50 -8.30
CA GLN A 17 -13.09 -11.45 -9.26
C GLN A 17 -12.83 -10.43 -10.38
N VAL A 18 -12.29 -9.25 -10.05
CA VAL A 18 -11.95 -8.21 -11.03
C VAL A 18 -10.90 -8.69 -12.05
N PHE A 19 -9.91 -9.45 -11.57
CA PHE A 19 -8.86 -10.04 -12.41
C PHE A 19 -9.23 -11.40 -13.00
N GLY A 20 -10.40 -11.96 -12.65
CA GLY A 20 -10.90 -13.24 -13.16
C GLY A 20 -9.99 -14.42 -12.83
N ARG A 21 -9.27 -14.37 -11.70
CA ARG A 21 -8.35 -15.42 -11.25
C ARG A 21 -8.91 -16.21 -10.08
N GLN A 22 -8.52 -17.48 -9.98
CA GLN A 22 -8.75 -18.24 -8.75
C GLN A 22 -7.79 -17.75 -7.63
N PRO A 23 -8.16 -17.85 -6.35
CA PRO A 23 -7.32 -17.40 -5.22
C PRO A 23 -5.90 -17.98 -5.22
N GLU A 24 -5.75 -19.22 -5.68
CA GLU A 24 -4.49 -19.98 -5.75
C GLU A 24 -3.62 -19.65 -6.97
N GLU A 25 -4.14 -18.92 -7.95
CA GLU A 25 -3.37 -18.54 -9.14
C GLU A 25 -2.38 -17.41 -8.82
N PRO A 26 -1.14 -17.51 -9.33
CA PRO A 26 -0.12 -16.48 -9.12
C PRO A 26 -0.53 -15.16 -9.78
N MET A 27 -0.11 -14.05 -9.17
CA MET A 27 -0.35 -12.71 -9.71
C MET A 27 0.20 -12.56 -11.13
N ASN A 28 -0.62 -12.04 -12.04
CA ASN A 28 -0.20 -11.75 -13.41
C ASN A 28 0.40 -10.33 -13.55
N SER A 29 1.04 -10.05 -14.68
CA SER A 29 1.74 -8.76 -14.90
C SER A 29 0.82 -7.54 -14.89
N ILE A 30 -0.44 -7.67 -15.33
CA ILE A 30 -1.41 -6.56 -15.35
C ILE A 30 -1.85 -6.25 -13.92
N GLU A 31 -2.19 -7.29 -13.15
CA GLU A 31 -2.55 -7.16 -11.74
C GLU A 31 -1.39 -6.57 -10.94
N PHE A 32 -0.16 -7.03 -11.15
CA PHE A 32 1.02 -6.48 -10.50
C PHE A 32 1.16 -4.98 -10.79
N TYR A 33 1.03 -4.58 -12.06
CA TYR A 33 1.12 -3.18 -12.45
C TYR A 33 0.06 -2.29 -11.80
N ILE A 34 -1.20 -2.73 -11.77
CA ILE A 34 -2.28 -1.97 -11.13
C ILE A 34 -2.04 -1.89 -9.62
N SER A 35 -1.66 -3.00 -8.99
CA SER A 35 -1.30 -3.05 -7.57
C SER A 35 -0.17 -2.09 -7.25
N CYS A 36 0.80 -1.98 -8.15
CA CYS A 36 1.89 -1.04 -8.04
C CYS A 36 1.42 0.43 -8.00
N HIS A 37 0.57 0.83 -8.96
CA HIS A 37 0.02 2.19 -8.99
C HIS A 37 -0.76 2.54 -7.73
N ILE A 38 -1.61 1.63 -7.25
CA ILE A 38 -2.39 1.84 -6.03
C ILE A 38 -1.46 2.07 -4.84
N PHE A 39 -0.48 1.20 -4.64
CA PHE A 39 0.43 1.30 -3.50
C PHE A 39 1.27 2.58 -3.55
N LYS A 40 1.71 2.99 -4.75
CA LYS A 40 2.46 4.21 -4.94
C LYS A 40 1.66 5.46 -4.56
N GLU A 41 0.41 5.59 -5.00
CA GLU A 41 -0.42 6.76 -4.64
C GLU A 41 -0.62 6.86 -3.12
N ILE A 42 -0.80 5.72 -2.44
CA ILE A 42 -0.93 5.67 -0.98
C ILE A 42 0.38 6.09 -0.30
N LEU A 43 1.53 5.58 -0.77
CA LEU A 43 2.85 5.98 -0.27
C LEU A 43 3.10 7.49 -0.42
N GLU A 44 2.76 8.06 -1.57
CA GLU A 44 2.90 9.51 -1.83
C GLU A 44 2.01 10.33 -0.89
N CYS A 45 0.79 9.87 -0.58
CA CYS A 45 -0.07 10.53 0.40
C CYS A 45 0.53 10.52 1.82
N VAL A 46 1.10 9.39 2.25
CA VAL A 46 1.73 9.28 3.59
C VAL A 46 3.02 10.10 3.65
N GLN A 47 3.84 10.07 2.59
CA GLN A 47 5.03 10.92 2.49
C GLN A 47 4.66 12.40 2.68
N TYR A 48 3.61 12.86 2.00
CA TYR A 48 3.13 14.23 2.14
C TYR A 48 2.82 14.59 3.60
N LEU A 49 2.12 13.72 4.34
CA LEU A 49 1.83 13.95 5.76
C LEU A 49 3.11 14.04 6.61
N HIS A 50 4.09 13.17 6.35
CA HIS A 50 5.36 13.12 7.07
C HIS A 50 6.27 14.32 6.74
N GLU A 51 6.12 14.93 5.56
CA GLU A 51 6.87 16.11 5.12
C GLU A 51 6.30 17.44 5.63
N LEU A 52 5.08 17.46 6.15
CA LEU A 52 4.50 18.64 6.79
C LEU A 52 5.40 19.16 7.93
N ASN A 53 5.22 20.44 8.27
CA ASN A 53 5.95 21.08 9.35
C ASN A 53 4.97 21.76 10.33
N PRO A 54 4.66 21.15 11.48
CA PRO A 54 5.19 19.86 11.97
C PRO A 54 4.65 18.64 11.21
N PRO A 55 5.40 17.51 11.15
CA PRO A 55 4.93 16.27 10.53
C PRO A 55 3.62 15.77 11.14
N VAL A 56 2.75 15.19 10.32
CA VAL A 56 1.51 14.56 10.77
C VAL A 56 1.67 13.04 10.71
N ILE A 57 1.36 12.36 11.80
CA ILE A 57 1.28 10.90 11.89
C ILE A 57 -0.20 10.51 11.83
N HIS A 58 -0.56 9.58 10.94
CA HIS A 58 -1.94 9.15 10.76
C HIS A 58 -2.41 8.19 11.88
N ARG A 59 -1.58 7.20 12.24
CA ARG A 59 -1.78 6.17 13.29
C ARG A 59 -2.92 5.16 13.07
N ASP A 60 -3.84 5.43 12.16
CA ASP A 60 -4.93 4.50 11.80
C ASP A 60 -4.99 4.20 10.31
N LEU A 61 -3.83 3.93 9.69
CA LEU A 61 -3.79 3.54 8.28
C LEU A 61 -4.28 2.11 8.13
N LYS A 62 -5.37 1.95 7.39
CA LYS A 62 -5.96 0.66 7.00
C LYS A 62 -6.76 0.82 5.71
N PRO A 63 -7.06 -0.25 4.96
CA PRO A 63 -7.79 -0.14 3.70
C PRO A 63 -9.15 0.56 3.81
N ASP A 64 -9.86 0.45 4.94
CA ASP A 64 -11.11 1.17 5.19
C ASP A 64 -10.95 2.70 5.21
N ASN A 65 -9.79 3.17 5.69
CA ASN A 65 -9.46 4.59 5.79
C ASN A 65 -8.78 5.14 4.53
N ILE A 66 -8.68 4.34 3.46
CA ILE A 66 -8.17 4.77 2.16
C ILE A 66 -9.34 4.83 1.20
N LEU A 67 -9.77 6.03 0.85
CA LEU A 67 -10.93 6.27 0.03
C LEU A 67 -10.59 6.26 -1.46
N VAL A 68 -11.49 5.71 -2.27
CA VAL A 68 -11.41 5.73 -3.73
C VAL A 68 -12.25 6.89 -4.25
N ALA A 69 -11.61 7.80 -4.97
CA ALA A 69 -12.26 8.97 -5.57
C ALA A 69 -12.08 8.96 -7.10
N LEU A 70 -12.97 9.68 -7.78
CA LEU A 70 -12.88 9.95 -9.22
C LEU A 70 -12.67 11.44 -9.42
N ASN A 71 -11.72 11.81 -10.28
CA ASN A 71 -11.52 13.20 -10.64
C ASN A 71 -12.49 13.62 -11.77
N VAL A 72 -12.41 14.87 -12.20
CA VAL A 72 -13.28 15.43 -13.26
C VAL A 72 -13.15 14.74 -14.62
N THR A 73 -12.07 13.98 -14.85
CA THR A 73 -11.87 13.18 -16.06
C THR A 73 -12.26 11.71 -15.88
N ASN A 74 -12.96 11.37 -14.79
CA ASN A 74 -13.30 10.00 -14.37
C ASN A 74 -12.08 9.11 -14.11
N ARG A 75 -10.89 9.68 -13.90
CA ARG A 75 -9.74 8.88 -13.44
C ARG A 75 -9.80 8.69 -11.94
N ARG A 76 -9.55 7.46 -11.52
CA ARG A 76 -9.43 7.08 -10.12
C ARG A 76 -8.19 7.69 -9.47
N TYR A 77 -8.33 8.02 -8.20
CA TYR A 77 -7.23 8.35 -7.31
C TYR A 77 -7.58 7.99 -5.86
N PHE A 78 -6.58 7.82 -5.01
CA PHE A 78 -6.76 7.49 -3.59
C PHE A 78 -6.65 8.74 -2.68
N LYS A 79 -7.42 8.74 -1.60
CA LYS A 79 -7.34 9.74 -0.53
C LYS A 79 -7.22 9.06 0.82
N LEU A 80 -6.37 9.59 1.70
CA LEU A 80 -6.41 9.21 3.11
C LEU A 80 -7.64 9.85 3.78
N GLY A 81 -8.37 9.06 4.54
CA GLY A 81 -9.53 9.43 5.33
C GLY A 81 -9.33 9.07 6.80
N ASP A 82 -10.27 9.50 7.63
CA ASP A 82 -10.29 9.29 9.09
C ASP A 82 -9.00 9.66 9.83
N PHE A 83 -8.85 10.98 10.03
CA PHE A 83 -7.78 11.55 10.85
C PHE A 83 -8.16 11.60 12.35
N GLY A 84 -9.16 10.84 12.81
CA GLY A 84 -9.62 10.86 14.20
C GLY A 84 -8.53 10.49 15.21
N LEU A 85 -7.55 9.70 14.76
CA LEU A 85 -6.37 9.32 15.54
C LEU A 85 -5.11 10.04 15.06
N ALA A 86 -5.16 10.95 14.10
CA ALA A 86 -3.96 11.65 13.65
C ALA A 86 -3.38 12.58 14.72
N THR A 87 -2.06 12.82 14.66
CA THR A 87 -1.38 13.74 15.58
C THR A 87 -0.23 14.44 14.87
N VAL A 88 0.10 15.64 15.34
CA VAL A 88 1.35 16.31 14.95
C VAL A 88 2.50 15.74 15.78
N HIS A 89 3.60 15.41 15.12
CA HIS A 89 4.84 15.02 15.78
C HIS A 89 5.70 16.26 15.95
N ASP A 90 5.89 16.73 17.19
CA ASP A 90 6.93 17.70 17.46
C ASP A 90 8.28 16.98 17.35
N ARG A 91 9.10 17.34 16.36
CA ARG A 91 10.43 16.74 16.15
C ARG A 91 11.35 16.92 17.37
N ASN A 92 11.02 17.83 18.30
CA ASN A 92 11.72 18.01 19.58
C ASN A 92 11.27 17.02 20.66
N ILE A 93 10.16 16.31 20.46
CA ILE A 93 9.62 15.28 21.35
C ILE A 93 9.81 13.92 20.67
N HIS A 94 10.92 13.25 20.98
CA HIS A 94 11.31 11.94 20.42
C HIS A 94 10.37 10.77 20.76
N SER A 95 9.21 11.03 21.38
CA SER A 95 8.29 9.97 21.79
C SER A 95 6.96 10.52 22.29
N MET A 96 5.87 10.01 21.73
CA MET A 96 4.55 10.14 22.33
C MET A 96 4.24 8.93 23.21
N THR A 97 3.45 9.14 24.28
CA THR A 97 2.82 8.07 25.07
C THR A 97 1.29 8.27 25.07
N ASN A 98 0.60 7.27 24.51
CA ASN A 98 -0.83 6.98 24.41
C ASN A 98 -1.92 8.07 24.30
N ASN A 99 -2.74 7.92 23.24
CA ASN A 99 -4.20 7.80 23.35
C ASN A 99 -4.57 6.34 22.97
N LYS A 100 -5.22 5.59 23.87
CA LYS A 100 -5.62 4.18 23.64
C LYS A 100 -6.41 4.05 22.33
N HIS A 101 -6.01 3.12 21.48
CA HIS A 101 -6.81 2.70 20.32
C HIS A 101 -7.71 1.54 20.76
N THR A 102 -9.02 1.69 20.60
CA THR A 102 -10.03 0.65 20.84
C THR A 102 -10.49 0.07 19.49
N GLY A 103 -9.53 -0.32 18.65
CA GLY A 103 -9.83 -0.94 17.35
C GLY A 103 -10.45 -2.32 17.52
N ASP A 104 -11.28 -2.72 16.55
CA ASP A 104 -11.81 -4.07 16.50
C ASP A 104 -10.67 -5.08 16.29
N VAL A 105 -10.90 -6.36 16.61
CA VAL A 105 -9.87 -7.43 16.50
C VAL A 105 -9.27 -7.51 15.08
N GLY A 106 -10.00 -7.08 14.04
CA GLY A 106 -9.52 -7.01 12.66
C GLY A 106 -8.56 -5.85 12.37
N ASP A 107 -8.65 -4.74 13.09
CA ASP A 107 -7.82 -3.54 12.85
C ASP A 107 -6.39 -3.70 13.37
N ILE A 108 -6.20 -4.59 14.35
CA ILE A 108 -4.91 -4.77 15.05
C ILE A 108 -3.77 -5.17 14.10
N ILE A 109 -4.09 -5.79 12.95
CA ILE A 109 -3.07 -6.25 12.00
C ILE A 109 -2.31 -5.09 11.35
N TYR A 110 -2.93 -3.90 11.24
CA TYR A 110 -2.30 -2.71 10.68
C TYR A 110 -1.60 -1.86 11.76
N GLN A 111 -1.82 -2.16 13.05
CA GLN A 111 -1.23 -1.42 14.15
C GLN A 111 0.21 -1.87 14.42
N ALA A 112 1.14 -0.91 14.42
CA ALA A 112 2.54 -1.18 14.73
C ALA A 112 2.70 -1.75 16.16
N PRO A 113 3.57 -2.76 16.37
CA PRO A 113 3.68 -3.43 17.67
C PRO A 113 4.05 -2.47 18.81
N GLU A 114 4.93 -1.50 18.56
CA GLU A 114 5.29 -0.47 19.56
C GLU A 114 4.10 0.40 19.99
N VAL A 115 3.09 0.59 19.13
CA VAL A 115 1.83 1.26 19.50
C VAL A 115 1.00 0.32 20.38
N ALA A 116 0.86 -0.94 19.99
CA ALA A 116 0.09 -1.94 20.74
C ALA A 116 0.66 -2.19 22.15
N TYR A 117 1.98 -2.15 22.31
CA TYR A 117 2.68 -2.30 23.59
C TYR A 117 2.81 -0.99 24.39
N ASN A 118 2.20 0.11 23.92
CA ASN A 118 2.30 1.43 24.57
C ASN A 118 3.76 1.87 24.80
N ALA A 119 4.62 1.53 23.84
CA ALA A 119 6.01 1.98 23.81
C ALA A 119 6.11 3.34 23.13
N LYS A 120 7.33 3.87 23.12
CA LYS A 120 7.66 5.10 22.38
C LYS A 120 7.57 4.83 20.88
N TYR A 121 7.04 5.78 20.13
CA TYR A 121 6.95 5.70 18.68
C TYR A 121 7.04 7.08 18.01
N ASP A 122 7.31 7.08 16.70
CA ASP A 122 7.31 8.23 15.80
C ASP A 122 6.43 7.93 14.55
N HIS A 123 6.63 8.66 13.46
CA HIS A 123 5.88 8.48 12.21
C HIS A 123 6.12 7.11 11.53
N ARG A 124 7.12 6.33 11.93
CA ARG A 124 7.40 4.97 11.39
C ARG A 124 6.31 3.96 11.73
N VAL A 125 5.36 4.29 12.59
CA VAL A 125 4.16 3.47 12.82
C VAL A 125 3.31 3.39 11.55
N ASP A 126 3.23 4.48 10.77
CA ASP A 126 2.50 4.51 9.51
C ASP A 126 3.22 3.65 8.45
N ILE A 127 4.56 3.53 8.53
CA ILE A 127 5.37 2.67 7.64
C ILE A 127 5.06 1.18 7.88
N TYR A 128 4.83 0.79 9.14
CA TYR A 128 4.37 -0.56 9.45
C TYR A 128 2.99 -0.83 8.85
N SER A 129 2.05 0.10 9.04
CA SER A 129 0.70 -0.03 8.48
C SER A 129 0.71 -0.12 6.95
N LEU A 130 1.54 0.70 6.29
CA LEU A 130 1.77 0.64 4.84
C LEU A 130 2.29 -0.73 4.40
N SER A 131 3.17 -1.36 5.17
CA SER A 131 3.65 -2.71 4.85
C SER A 131 2.50 -3.73 4.79
N LYS A 132 1.59 -3.65 5.76
CA LYS A 132 0.43 -4.55 5.88
C LYS A 132 -0.61 -4.30 4.78
N ILE A 133 -0.85 -3.03 4.45
CA ILE A 133 -1.65 -2.65 3.29
C ILE A 133 -1.00 -3.16 1.99
N GLY A 134 0.32 -3.04 1.86
CA GLY A 134 1.07 -3.58 0.73
C GLY A 134 0.94 -5.11 0.61
N GLU A 135 1.10 -5.84 1.71
CA GLU A 135 0.93 -7.30 1.77
C GLU A 135 -0.41 -7.72 1.16
N GLU A 136 -1.51 -7.06 1.55
CA GLU A 136 -2.85 -7.32 1.03
C GLU A 136 -3.02 -6.87 -0.44
N ILE A 137 -2.52 -5.69 -0.81
CA ILE A 137 -2.53 -5.21 -2.19
C ILE A 137 -1.82 -6.21 -3.10
N PHE A 138 -0.68 -6.74 -2.70
CA PHE A 138 0.09 -7.65 -3.55
C PHE A 138 -0.28 -9.13 -3.35
N GLY A 139 -1.25 -9.44 -2.48
CA GLY A 139 -1.63 -10.82 -2.17
C GLY A 139 -0.43 -11.65 -1.69
N LEU A 140 0.51 -11.02 -1.01
CA LEU A 140 1.70 -11.68 -0.49
C LEU A 140 1.40 -12.17 0.92
N ASN A 141 2.10 -13.21 1.35
CA ASN A 141 2.12 -13.65 2.73
C ASN A 141 3.58 -13.78 3.13
N PHE A 142 4.04 -12.97 4.08
CA PHE A 142 5.47 -12.98 4.46
C PHE A 142 5.92 -14.29 5.12
N ASN A 143 4.99 -15.13 5.58
CA ASN A 143 5.30 -16.44 6.13
C ASN A 143 5.44 -17.52 5.05
N ASP A 144 4.91 -17.27 3.86
CA ASP A 144 5.09 -18.18 2.74
C ASP A 144 6.49 -17.95 2.16
N LYS A 145 7.32 -19.00 2.16
CA LYS A 145 8.49 -19.02 1.30
C LYS A 145 7.96 -18.90 -0.12
N LEU A 146 8.01 -17.70 -0.70
CA LEU A 146 7.61 -17.45 -2.07
C LEU A 146 8.53 -18.28 -2.97
N THR A 147 8.14 -19.53 -3.21
CA THR A 147 8.64 -20.30 -4.33
C THR A 147 8.15 -19.56 -5.56
N ASN A 148 9.07 -19.18 -6.44
CA ASN A 148 8.84 -18.48 -7.71
C ASN A 148 7.67 -19.07 -8.51
N ASN A 149 6.43 -18.78 -8.13
CA ASN A 149 5.24 -19.41 -8.74
C ASN A 149 4.75 -18.59 -9.94
N THR A 150 5.51 -17.59 -10.38
CA THR A 150 5.25 -16.87 -11.62
C THR A 150 5.94 -17.60 -12.77
N ASN A 151 5.19 -17.92 -13.83
CA ASN A 151 5.77 -18.41 -15.09
C ASN A 151 6.68 -17.37 -15.79
N ASN A 152 6.80 -16.16 -15.23
CA ASN A 152 7.61 -15.05 -15.74
C ASN A 152 8.73 -14.73 -14.74
N GLU A 153 9.97 -15.12 -15.08
CA GLU A 153 11.16 -14.91 -14.23
C GLU A 153 11.39 -13.44 -13.85
N VAL A 154 11.08 -12.50 -14.76
CA VAL A 154 11.24 -11.06 -14.49
C VAL A 154 10.22 -10.59 -13.46
N LEU A 155 8.96 -11.01 -13.59
CA LEU A 155 7.91 -10.71 -12.63
C LEU A 155 8.24 -11.30 -11.25
N GLY A 156 8.68 -12.56 -11.21
CA GLY A 156 9.09 -13.22 -9.97
C GLY A 156 10.19 -12.46 -9.22
N LYS A 157 11.23 -12.01 -9.93
CA LYS A 157 12.29 -11.17 -9.33
C LYS A 157 11.77 -9.84 -8.78
N ARG A 158 10.79 -9.22 -9.43
CA ARG A 158 10.16 -7.98 -8.95
C ARG A 158 9.32 -8.21 -7.70
N VAL A 159 8.52 -9.29 -7.68
CA VAL A 159 7.72 -9.68 -6.52
C VAL A 159 8.61 -9.97 -5.31
N LEU A 160 9.74 -10.67 -5.50
CA LEU A 160 10.69 -10.93 -4.41
C LEU A 160 11.29 -9.64 -3.84
N LYS A 161 11.77 -8.72 -4.69
CA LYS A 161 12.29 -7.42 -4.21
C LYS A 161 11.24 -6.61 -3.45
N LEU A 162 9.99 -6.65 -3.93
CA LEU A 162 8.89 -5.98 -3.26
C LEU A 162 8.58 -6.64 -1.91
N GLN A 163 8.63 -7.97 -1.83
CA GLN A 163 8.49 -8.70 -0.58
C GLN A 163 9.58 -8.27 0.43
N ASP A 164 10.85 -8.21 0.00
CA ASP A 164 11.97 -7.77 0.85
C ASP A 164 11.77 -6.33 1.35
N LEU A 165 11.31 -5.42 0.46
CA LEU A 165 10.99 -4.04 0.82
C LEU A 165 9.85 -3.98 1.85
N LEU A 166 8.76 -4.71 1.63
CA LEU A 166 7.65 -4.70 2.58
C LEU A 166 8.05 -5.34 3.93
N GLN A 167 8.91 -6.35 3.93
CA GLN A 167 9.45 -6.94 5.16
C GLN A 167 10.31 -5.94 5.95
N SER A 168 11.12 -5.12 5.28
CA SER A 168 11.90 -4.08 5.96
C SER A 168 11.01 -3.01 6.63
N MET A 169 9.82 -2.76 6.07
CA MET A 169 8.83 -1.83 6.60
C MET A 169 8.02 -2.39 7.79
N SER A 170 7.70 -3.69 7.82
CA SER A 170 6.94 -4.31 8.92
C SER A 170 7.82 -4.98 9.98
N TYR A 171 9.14 -4.94 9.80
CA TYR A 171 10.05 -5.55 10.74
C TYR A 171 9.85 -5.01 12.16
N TYR A 172 9.93 -5.93 13.14
CA TYR A 172 9.89 -5.61 14.55
C TYR A 172 10.69 -6.61 15.37
N ASN A 173 11.49 -6.12 16.31
CA ASN A 173 12.03 -6.92 17.40
C ASN A 173 11.94 -6.12 18.68
N TRP A 174 11.40 -6.79 19.69
CA TRP A 174 11.43 -6.31 21.05
C TRP A 174 12.89 -6.32 21.52
N ASP A 175 13.26 -5.51 22.51
CA ASP A 175 14.52 -5.59 23.27
C ASP A 175 14.62 -6.97 23.99
N HIS A 176 14.65 -8.05 23.23
CA HIS A 176 14.88 -9.39 23.70
C HIS A 176 16.39 -9.54 23.83
N PRO A 177 16.94 -9.66 25.05
CA PRO A 177 18.38 -9.61 25.30
C PRO A 177 19.20 -10.72 24.61
N HIS A 178 18.55 -11.63 23.86
CA HIS A 178 19.14 -12.81 23.24
C HIS A 178 18.76 -13.01 21.76
N LYS A 179 18.09 -12.05 21.11
CA LYS A 179 17.85 -12.10 19.64
C LYS A 179 18.31 -10.80 18.98
N PRO A 180 19.52 -10.77 18.39
CA PRO A 180 19.92 -9.63 17.58
C PRO A 180 19.04 -9.56 16.33
N GLY A 181 18.47 -8.39 16.09
CA GLY A 181 17.71 -8.04 14.91
C GLY A 181 17.51 -6.53 14.88
N PRO A 182 17.07 -5.95 13.75
CA PRO A 182 16.74 -4.52 13.70
C PRO A 182 15.80 -4.08 14.84
N HIS A 183 15.66 -2.79 15.08
CA HIS A 183 14.67 -2.22 16.00
C HIS A 183 13.60 -1.49 15.18
N TRP A 184 12.43 -1.16 15.73
CA TRP A 184 11.38 -0.48 14.94
C TRP A 184 11.84 0.89 14.40
N THR A 185 12.84 1.50 15.03
CA THR A 185 13.53 2.71 14.57
C THR A 185 14.36 2.51 13.30
N ASP A 186 14.70 1.27 12.96
CA ASP A 186 15.45 0.92 11.75
C ASP A 186 14.55 0.79 10.52
N ARG A 187 13.22 0.92 10.68
CA ARG A 187 12.31 1.00 9.53
C ARG A 187 12.69 2.18 8.65
N PRO A 188 12.63 2.01 7.31
CA PRO A 188 12.96 3.07 6.38
C PRO A 188 11.99 4.25 6.50
N GLU A 189 12.48 5.43 6.14
CA GLU A 189 11.64 6.61 5.94
C GLU A 189 10.74 6.44 4.71
N CYS A 190 9.58 7.10 4.68
CA CYS A 190 8.65 6.98 3.54
C CYS A 190 9.31 7.37 2.20
N SER A 191 10.21 8.36 2.22
CA SER A 191 10.99 8.79 1.05
C SER A 191 11.98 7.72 0.56
N GLN A 192 12.58 6.96 1.48
CA GLN A 192 13.46 5.83 1.15
C GLN A 192 12.65 4.69 0.53
N VAL A 193 11.48 4.37 1.11
CA VAL A 193 10.55 3.37 0.57
C VAL A 193 10.15 3.74 -0.85
N LEU A 194 9.76 4.99 -1.12
CA LEU A 194 9.40 5.43 -2.47
C LEU A 194 10.56 5.33 -3.46
N SER A 195 11.77 5.66 -3.04
CA SER A 195 12.98 5.51 -3.87
C SER A 195 13.21 4.05 -4.26
N GLU A 196 13.21 3.13 -3.28
CA GLU A 196 13.40 1.69 -3.53
C GLU A 196 12.25 1.07 -4.32
N TYR A 197 11.02 1.50 -4.03
CA TYR A 197 9.82 1.09 -4.72
C TYR A 197 9.86 1.43 -6.21
N ASN A 198 10.25 2.66 -6.56
CA ASN A 198 10.41 3.07 -7.96
C ASN A 198 11.48 2.22 -8.67
N LEU A 199 12.55 1.78 -7.99
CA LEU A 199 13.52 0.84 -8.57
C LEU A 199 12.92 -0.55 -8.84
N CYS A 200 11.93 -0.98 -8.05
CA CYS A 200 11.20 -2.23 -8.27
C CYS A 200 10.23 -2.13 -9.46
N ASP A 201 9.57 -0.98 -9.61
CA ASP A 201 8.57 -0.71 -10.65
C ASP A 201 9.18 -0.30 -12.01
N ASN A 202 10.44 0.16 -12.02
CA ASN A 202 11.11 0.68 -13.21
C ASN A 202 11.05 -0.33 -14.39
N LYS A 203 10.27 0.06 -15.40
CA LYS A 203 9.98 -0.58 -16.70
C LYS A 203 8.77 -1.52 -16.77
N VAL A 204 7.56 -1.05 -16.43
CA VAL A 204 6.32 -1.54 -17.07
C VAL A 204 5.81 -0.59 -18.16
N SER A 205 6.18 0.69 -18.12
CA SER A 205 5.85 1.66 -19.18
C SER A 205 6.31 1.22 -20.57
N TYR A 206 7.42 0.49 -20.66
CA TYR A 206 7.97 -0.02 -21.92
C TYR A 206 7.26 -1.29 -22.47
N ALA A 207 6.59 -2.05 -21.61
CA ALA A 207 6.08 -3.38 -21.98
C ALA A 207 4.63 -3.35 -22.50
N LEU A 208 3.86 -2.32 -22.17
CA LEU A 208 2.45 -2.22 -22.57
C LEU A 208 2.21 -1.38 -23.83
N ASP A 209 3.24 -0.70 -24.36
CA ASP A 209 3.12 0.18 -25.55
C ASP A 209 4.05 -0.21 -26.71
N GLY A 210 4.42 -1.49 -26.82
CA GLY A 210 5.09 -2.02 -28.01
C GLY A 210 6.45 -1.39 -28.35
N GLY A 211 7.23 -0.98 -27.35
CA GLY A 211 8.64 -0.61 -27.55
C GLY A 211 8.89 0.73 -28.25
N ARG A 212 8.05 1.76 -28.09
CA ARG A 212 8.42 3.13 -28.44
C ARG A 212 8.70 3.99 -27.21
N GLU A 213 9.86 4.64 -27.22
CA GLU A 213 10.19 5.70 -26.26
C GLU A 213 9.20 6.86 -26.40
N LEU A 214 8.45 7.16 -25.33
CA LEU A 214 7.75 8.43 -25.23
C LEU A 214 8.78 9.53 -25.04
N GLY A 215 9.18 10.17 -26.14
CA GLY A 215 9.88 11.45 -26.08
C GLY A 215 9.00 12.48 -25.37
N ALA A 216 9.45 12.96 -24.21
CA ALA A 216 9.19 14.26 -23.56
C ALA A 216 7.78 14.91 -23.58
N HIS A 217 6.72 14.22 -23.99
CA HIS A 217 5.35 14.72 -24.00
C HIS A 217 4.41 13.68 -23.38
N GLY A 218 3.69 14.10 -22.34
CA GLY A 218 2.87 13.24 -21.47
C GLY A 218 1.73 12.50 -22.18
N PRO A 219 1.12 11.51 -21.50
CA PRO A 219 0.22 10.55 -22.12
C PRO A 219 -1.13 11.19 -22.47
N THR A 220 -1.37 11.38 -23.77
CA THR A 220 -2.69 11.66 -24.36
C THR A 220 -3.21 10.39 -25.04
N GLY A 221 -3.74 9.47 -24.24
CA GLY A 221 -4.38 8.22 -24.68
C GLY A 221 -5.00 7.49 -23.49
N PRO A 222 -6.05 6.66 -23.67
CA PRO A 222 -6.75 6.03 -22.56
C PRO A 222 -5.81 5.06 -21.84
N SER A 223 -5.38 5.47 -20.64
CA SER A 223 -4.51 4.68 -19.76
C SER A 223 -5.20 3.36 -19.42
N ASN A 224 -4.48 2.24 -19.37
CA ASN A 224 -4.97 0.92 -18.95
C ASN A 224 -5.75 0.90 -17.62
N LEU A 225 -5.66 1.96 -16.81
CA LEU A 225 -6.56 2.26 -15.69
C LEU A 225 -8.05 2.29 -16.11
N SER A 226 -8.39 2.71 -17.34
CA SER A 226 -9.77 2.71 -17.83
C SER A 226 -10.37 1.31 -17.91
N TYR A 227 -9.56 0.29 -18.20
CA TYR A 227 -10.00 -1.11 -18.20
C TYR A 227 -10.33 -1.62 -16.78
N PHE A 228 -9.55 -1.20 -15.79
CA PHE A 228 -9.81 -1.49 -14.37
C PHE A 228 -10.94 -0.62 -13.80
N ASP A 229 -11.09 0.60 -14.30
CA ASP A 229 -12.19 1.52 -13.99
C ASP A 229 -13.51 0.99 -14.56
N ASP A 230 -13.55 0.52 -15.81
CA ASP A 230 -14.74 -0.09 -16.40
C ASP A 230 -15.15 -1.37 -15.66
N ARG A 231 -14.21 -2.23 -15.26
CA ARG A 231 -14.55 -3.45 -14.49
C ARG A 231 -14.96 -3.20 -13.04
N ILE A 232 -14.65 -2.04 -12.46
CA ILE A 232 -15.10 -1.67 -11.11
C ILE A 232 -16.38 -0.82 -11.17
N LYS A 233 -16.53 -0.01 -12.22
CA LYS A 233 -17.73 0.81 -12.50
C LYS A 233 -18.88 -0.04 -13.04
N TYR A 234 -18.57 -1.10 -13.80
CA TYR A 234 -19.51 -2.09 -14.36
C TYR A 234 -19.28 -3.49 -13.78
N GLY A 235 -18.57 -3.61 -12.66
CA GLY A 235 -18.31 -4.90 -12.02
C GLY A 235 -19.61 -5.53 -11.58
N THR A 236 -20.18 -6.39 -12.44
CA THR A 236 -20.77 -7.71 -12.14
C THR A 236 -21.76 -7.81 -10.97
N TYR A 237 -22.26 -6.70 -10.43
CA TYR A 237 -23.18 -6.68 -9.29
C TYR A 237 -24.61 -7.07 -9.71
N ASP A 238 -24.97 -6.89 -10.98
CA ASP A 238 -26.32 -7.18 -11.50
C ASP A 238 -26.47 -8.52 -12.21
N GLU A 239 -25.39 -9.22 -12.58
CA GLU A 239 -25.50 -10.48 -13.36
C GLU A 239 -25.39 -11.76 -12.52
N TYR A 240 -25.02 -11.71 -11.24
CA TYR A 240 -24.84 -12.91 -10.40
C TYR A 240 -25.86 -13.07 -9.25
N ASN A 241 -26.88 -12.21 -9.18
CA ASN A 241 -28.01 -12.33 -8.23
C ASN A 241 -29.37 -12.61 -8.92
N ARG A 242 -29.37 -13.43 -9.96
CA ARG A 242 -30.59 -14.09 -10.47
C ARG A 242 -30.38 -15.58 -10.67
#